data_AF-A0A819FXQ3-F1
#
_entry.id   AF-A0A819FXQ3-F1
#
_cell.length_a   1.000
_cell.length_b   1.000
_cell.length_c   1.000
_cell.angle_alpha   90.00
_cell.angle_beta   90.00
_cell.angle_gamma   90.00
#
_symmetry.space_group_name_H-M   'P 1'
#
loop_
_entity.id
_entity.type
_entity.pdbx_description
1 polymer ?
#
loop_
_entity_poly.entity_id
_entity_poly.type
_entity_poly.pdbx_seq_one_letter_code
_entity_poly.pdbx_strand_id
1 'polypeptide(L)'
;MIIQQNISRPKGVMVWGGISSRGKTTLCFVQPGAKINSNYYINNILQPFLQRDIPRLFPKKERMKWFLHQDSAPSHTSQQSIEYLKKYKINYITPEEWMPSCPDAAPMDYAICNYLKRQLNKTQTKTIDELKKKLLYEWRKIDQSYIDK
;
A
#
# COMPACT_ATOMS: atom_id res chain seq x y z
N MET A 1 -3.98 4.08 0.57
CA MET A 1 -4.85 4.88 -0.32
C MET A 1 -6.33 4.59 -0.07
N ILE A 2 -7.19 5.61 -0.01
CA ILE A 2 -8.66 5.44 -0.10
C ILE A 2 -9.07 5.62 -1.56
N ILE A 3 -9.86 4.68 -2.08
CA ILE A 3 -10.45 4.77 -3.42
C ILE A 3 -11.95 5.00 -3.26
N GLN A 4 -12.43 6.14 -3.76
CA GLN A 4 -13.83 6.55 -3.75
C GLN A 4 -14.34 6.74 -5.17
N GLN A 5 -15.63 6.45 -5.37
CA GLN A 5 -16.34 6.80 -6.59
C GLN A 5 -16.92 8.21 -6.50
N ASN A 6 -17.02 8.88 -7.65
CA ASN A 6 -17.60 10.22 -7.73
C ASN A 6 -19.13 10.11 -7.83
N ILE A 7 -19.83 9.98 -6.70
CA ILE A 7 -21.30 9.90 -6.60
C ILE A 7 -21.78 10.64 -5.33
N SER A 8 -23.05 11.06 -5.28
CA SER A 8 -23.66 11.88 -4.21
C SER A 8 -23.55 11.30 -2.78
N ARG A 9 -23.18 10.02 -2.64
CA ARG A 9 -22.68 9.40 -1.40
C ARG A 9 -21.57 8.40 -1.74
N PRO A 10 -20.28 8.79 -1.71
CA PRO A 10 -19.19 7.91 -2.11
C PRO A 10 -19.09 6.70 -1.17
N LYS A 11 -19.40 5.50 -1.66
CA LYS A 11 -18.96 4.26 -1.00
C LYS A 11 -17.52 4.02 -1.46
N GLY A 12 -16.58 4.18 -0.53
CA GLY A 12 -15.15 3.96 -0.77
C GLY A 12 -14.66 2.63 -0.24
N VAL A 13 -13.56 2.14 -0.79
CA VAL A 13 -12.78 1.06 -0.21
C VAL A 13 -11.39 1.57 0.11
N MET A 14 -10.89 1.26 1.30
CA MET A 14 -9.52 1.54 1.66
C MET A 14 -8.67 0.30 1.39
N VAL A 15 -7.52 0.53 0.76
CA VAL A 15 -6.61 -0.53 0.32
C VAL A 15 -5.18 -0.17 0.66
N TRP A 16 -4.44 -1.17 1.10
CA TRP A 16 -2.99 -1.14 1.22
C TRP A 16 -2.36 -1.97 0.11
N GLY A 17 -1.30 -1.45 -0.49
CA GLY A 17 -0.50 -2.09 -1.53
C GLY A 17 0.87 -1.42 -1.59
N GLY A 18 1.85 -2.16 -2.09
CA GLY A 18 3.22 -1.68 -2.24
C GLY A 18 3.81 -2.17 -3.56
N ILE A 19 4.82 -1.46 -4.02
CA ILE A 19 5.60 -1.76 -5.22
C ILE A 19 7.08 -1.78 -4.88
N SER A 20 7.87 -2.49 -5.69
CA SER A 20 9.32 -2.58 -5.59
C SER A 20 9.90 -2.92 -6.96
N SER A 21 11.22 -2.84 -7.09
CA SER A 21 11.96 -3.33 -8.26
C SER A 21 11.82 -4.84 -8.51
N ARG A 22 11.25 -5.59 -7.54
CA ARG A 22 11.03 -7.04 -7.62
C ARG A 22 9.58 -7.41 -7.87
N GLY A 23 8.68 -6.43 -7.96
CA GLY A 23 7.25 -6.67 -8.10
C GLY A 23 6.41 -5.88 -7.13
N LYS A 24 5.11 -6.14 -7.25
CA LYS A 24 4.05 -5.57 -6.43
C LYS A 24 3.59 -6.54 -5.34
N THR A 25 3.15 -6.00 -4.20
CA THR A 25 2.54 -6.78 -3.13
C THR A 25 1.14 -7.23 -3.52
N THR A 26 0.59 -8.18 -2.78
CA THR A 26 -0.83 -8.48 -2.85
C THR A 26 -1.61 -7.38 -2.13
N LEU A 27 -2.69 -6.89 -2.75
CA LEU A 27 -3.52 -5.85 -2.13
C LEU A 27 -4.19 -6.36 -0.84
N CYS A 28 -4.11 -5.57 0.22
CA CYS A 28 -4.82 -5.79 1.47
C CYS A 28 -6.02 -4.83 1.55
N PHE A 29 -7.23 -5.39 1.53
CA PHE A 29 -8.46 -4.62 1.70
C PHE A 29 -8.75 -4.41 3.18
N VAL A 30 -8.93 -3.14 3.56
CA VAL A 30 -9.25 -2.75 4.93
C VAL A 30 -10.73 -3.06 5.17
N GLN A 31 -11.04 -3.59 6.36
CA GLN A 31 -12.41 -3.90 6.72
C GLN A 31 -13.27 -2.63 6.73
N PRO A 32 -14.49 -2.66 6.16
CA PRO A 32 -15.38 -1.50 6.19
C PRO A 32 -15.62 -0.99 7.62
N GLY A 33 -15.46 0.33 7.83
CA GLY A 33 -15.62 0.96 9.14
C GLY A 33 -14.43 0.79 10.10
N ALA A 34 -13.41 0.02 9.74
CA ALA A 34 -12.21 -0.10 10.57
C ALA A 34 -11.41 1.21 10.59
N LYS A 35 -10.97 1.60 11.79
CA LYS A 35 -9.94 2.63 11.97
C LYS A 35 -8.58 1.96 11.87
N ILE A 36 -7.72 2.42 10.96
CA ILE A 36 -6.32 1.98 10.91
C ILE A 36 -5.55 2.68 12.01
N ASN A 37 -5.64 2.15 13.22
CA ASN A 37 -4.67 2.43 14.27
C ASN A 37 -3.44 1.53 14.11
N SER A 38 -2.46 1.70 14.98
CA SER A 38 -1.21 0.95 14.98
C SER A 38 -1.41 -0.55 15.11
N ASN A 39 -2.31 -1.00 15.99
CA ASN A 39 -2.66 -2.42 16.13
C ASN A 39 -3.23 -3.01 14.82
N TYR A 40 -4.16 -2.29 14.19
CA TYR A 40 -4.73 -2.74 12.92
C TYR A 40 -3.64 -2.81 11.85
N TYR A 41 -2.80 -1.77 11.75
CA TYR A 41 -1.70 -1.70 10.80
C TYR A 41 -0.73 -2.88 10.99
N ILE A 42 -0.29 -3.14 12.22
CA ILE A 42 0.63 -4.23 12.51
C ILE A 42 0.03 -5.59 12.15
N ASN A 43 -1.16 -5.90 12.70
CA ASN A 43 -1.71 -7.24 12.63
C ASN A 43 -2.32 -7.59 11.27
N ASN A 44 -2.96 -6.62 10.60
CA ASN A 44 -3.72 -6.87 9.38
C ASN A 44 -2.97 -6.43 8.11
N ILE A 45 -1.89 -5.65 8.25
CA ILE A 45 -1.15 -5.12 7.10
C ILE A 45 0.31 -5.56 7.16
N LEU A 46 1.10 -5.12 8.15
CA LEU A 46 2.53 -5.41 8.22
C LEU A 46 2.82 -6.91 8.37
N GLN A 47 2.14 -7.60 9.28
CA GLN A 47 2.35 -9.04 9.49
C GLN A 47 2.08 -9.87 8.22
N PRO A 48 0.91 -9.77 7.57
CA PRO A 48 0.67 -10.45 6.29
C PRO A 48 1.68 -10.07 5.20
N PHE A 49 2.03 -8.78 5.10
CA PHE A 49 3.04 -8.31 4.14
C PHE A 49 4.39 -9.00 4.35
N LEU A 50 4.91 -9.01 5.58
CA LEU A 50 6.20 -9.61 5.93
C LEU A 50 6.20 -11.14 5.76
N GLN A 51 5.09 -11.80 6.06
CA GLN A 51 4.97 -13.25 5.99
C GLN A 51 4.73 -13.78 4.57
N ARG A 52 3.94 -13.06 3.76
CA ARG A 52 3.53 -13.51 2.42
C ARG A 52 4.34 -12.86 1.31
N ASP A 53 4.42 -11.54 1.30
CA ASP A 53 4.91 -10.80 0.14
C ASP A 53 6.44 -10.68 0.15
N ILE A 54 7.07 -10.45 1.31
CA ILE A 54 8.54 -10.38 1.39
C ILE A 54 9.24 -11.66 0.92
N PRO A 55 8.93 -12.88 1.40
CA PRO A 55 9.57 -14.08 0.87
C PRO A 55 9.33 -14.33 -0.63
N ARG A 56 8.22 -13.83 -1.17
CA ARG A 56 7.89 -13.94 -2.60
C ARG A 56 8.68 -12.95 -3.46
N LEU A 57 8.87 -11.73 -2.97
CA LEU A 57 9.54 -10.63 -3.69
C LEU A 57 11.07 -10.65 -3.49
N PHE A 58 11.53 -11.03 -2.31
CA PHE A 58 12.93 -10.99 -1.92
C PHE A 58 13.40 -12.39 -1.48
N PRO A 59 14.20 -13.09 -2.30
CA PRO A 59 14.72 -14.41 -1.96
C PRO A 59 15.61 -14.35 -0.71
N LYS A 60 15.84 -15.50 -0.06
CA LYS A 60 16.48 -15.60 1.27
C LYS A 60 17.77 -14.78 1.43
N LYS A 61 18.60 -14.69 0.39
CA LYS A 61 19.87 -13.93 0.39
C LYS A 61 19.70 -12.41 0.41
N GLU A 62 18.53 -11.90 0.06
CA GLU A 62 18.20 -10.47 -0.08
C GLU A 62 17.06 -10.03 0.83
N ARG A 63 16.61 -10.90 1.75
CA ARG A 63 15.42 -10.69 2.57
C ARG A 63 15.49 -9.45 3.47
N MET A 64 16.68 -8.90 3.67
CA MET A 64 16.96 -7.70 4.46
C MET A 64 17.59 -6.58 3.61
N LYS A 65 17.61 -6.68 2.28
CA LYS A 65 18.20 -5.69 1.36
C LYS A 65 17.15 -4.77 0.73
N TRP A 66 16.07 -4.50 1.44
CA TRP A 66 15.00 -3.60 1.02
C TRP A 66 14.67 -2.65 2.16
N PHE A 67 14.13 -1.49 1.81
CA PHE A 67 13.67 -0.48 2.76
C PHE A 67 12.17 -0.30 2.61
N LEU A 68 11.44 -0.29 3.73
CA LEU A 68 10.04 0.09 3.76
C LEU A 68 9.92 1.61 3.66
N HIS A 69 9.36 2.10 2.56
CA HIS A 69 8.89 3.47 2.45
C HIS A 69 7.38 3.51 2.69
N GLN A 70 6.93 4.40 3.57
CA GLN A 70 5.53 4.59 3.94
C GLN A 70 5.28 6.09 4.22
N ASP A 71 4.03 6.53 4.13
CA ASP A 71 3.66 7.92 4.42
C ASP A 71 3.64 8.23 5.93
N SER A 72 3.41 9.51 6.25
CA SER A 72 3.34 10.03 7.62
C SER A 72 2.03 9.78 8.34
N ALA A 73 1.23 8.79 7.93
CA ALA A 73 0.01 8.45 8.65
C ALA A 73 0.35 8.13 10.13
N PRO A 74 -0.48 8.58 11.10
CA PRO A 74 -0.20 8.37 12.52
C PRO A 74 0.02 6.91 12.92
N SER A 75 -0.66 5.96 12.24
CA SER A 75 -0.46 4.53 12.47
C SER A 75 0.92 4.04 12.02
N HIS A 76 1.53 4.66 11.02
CA HIS A 76 2.85 4.31 10.50
C HIS A 76 3.98 4.87 11.38
N THR A 77 3.81 6.09 11.89
CA THR A 77 4.80 6.80 12.73
C THR A 77 4.65 6.54 14.22
N SER A 78 3.56 5.90 14.67
CA SER A 78 3.36 5.60 16.08
C SER A 78 4.52 4.79 16.67
N GLN A 79 4.82 5.05 17.94
CA GLN A 79 5.83 4.30 18.70
C GLN A 79 5.64 2.78 18.56
N GLN A 80 4.41 2.29 18.65
CA GLN A 80 4.10 0.86 18.55
C GLN A 80 4.52 0.26 17.20
N SER A 81 4.23 0.95 16.09
CA SER A 81 4.61 0.49 14.75
C SER A 81 6.11 0.54 14.53
N ILE A 82 6.77 1.60 15.01
CA ILE A 82 8.22 1.76 14.92
C ILE A 82 8.95 0.68 15.75
N GLU A 83 8.51 0.42 16.98
CA GLU A 83 9.04 -0.66 17.82
C GLU A 83 8.85 -2.03 17.17
N TYR A 84 7.71 -2.25 16.51
CA TYR A 84 7.49 -3.47 15.74
C TYR A 84 8.52 -3.61 14.61
N LEU A 85 8.72 -2.59 13.78
CA LEU A 85 9.71 -2.63 12.70
C LEU A 85 11.13 -2.89 13.24
N LYS A 86 11.51 -2.23 14.33
CA LYS A 86 12.80 -2.43 15.01
C LYS A 86 12.96 -3.86 15.54
N LYS A 87 11.93 -4.40 16.22
CA LYS A 87 11.92 -5.77 16.76
C LYS A 87 12.17 -6.83 15.68
N TYR A 88 11.57 -6.64 14.50
CA TYR A 88 11.74 -7.54 13.37
C TYR A 88 12.90 -7.15 12.43
N LYS A 89 13.72 -6.17 12.84
CA LYS A 89 14.90 -5.67 12.11
C LYS A 89 14.59 -5.23 10.68
N ILE A 90 13.37 -4.74 10.43
CA ILE A 90 12.97 -4.26 9.11
C ILE A 90 13.66 -2.93 8.86
N ASN A 91 14.37 -2.79 7.74
CA ASN A 91 14.86 -1.48 7.34
C ASN A 91 13.69 -0.66 6.83
N TYR A 92 13.58 0.58 7.26
CA TYR A 92 12.54 1.51 6.87
C TYR A 92 13.12 2.90 6.77
N ILE A 93 12.52 3.74 5.92
CA ILE A 93 12.86 5.16 5.87
C ILE A 93 12.19 5.83 7.08
N THR A 94 13.00 6.43 7.95
CA THR A 94 12.49 7.02 9.18
C THR A 94 11.71 8.31 8.91
N PRO A 95 10.84 8.74 9.84
CA PRO A 95 10.12 10.01 9.68
C PRO A 95 11.03 11.22 9.47
N GLU A 96 12.25 11.19 10.04
CA GLU A 96 13.26 12.23 9.89
C GLU A 96 13.94 12.21 8.51
N GLU A 97 13.99 11.04 7.85
CA GLU A 97 14.55 10.85 6.52
C GLU A 97 13.52 11.15 5.40
N TRP A 98 12.24 11.30 5.74
CA TRP A 98 11.23 11.74 4.78
C TRP A 98 11.54 13.16 4.33
N MET A 99 11.56 13.38 3.02
CA MET A 99 11.51 14.74 2.47
C MET A 99 10.13 15.32 2.75
N PRO A 100 9.98 16.29 3.67
CA PRO A 100 8.69 16.92 3.90
C PRO A 100 8.26 17.61 2.60
N SER A 101 7.00 17.41 2.19
CA SER A 101 6.39 18.12 1.05
C SER A 101 6.90 17.73 -0.35
N CYS A 102 7.40 16.50 -0.55
CA CYS A 102 7.70 15.99 -1.90
C CYS A 102 6.68 14.91 -2.34
N PRO A 103 5.53 15.30 -2.92
CA PRO A 103 4.54 14.34 -3.45
C PRO A 103 5.13 13.39 -4.50
N ASP A 104 6.14 13.83 -5.24
CA ASP A 104 6.82 13.06 -6.27
C ASP A 104 7.80 12.03 -5.70
N ALA A 105 8.17 12.12 -4.41
CA ALA A 105 9.06 11.16 -3.75
C ALA A 105 8.38 9.83 -3.38
N ALA A 106 7.06 9.71 -3.56
CA ALA A 106 6.31 8.49 -3.32
C ALA A 106 5.77 7.90 -4.64
N PRO A 107 6.52 7.01 -5.32
CA PRO A 107 6.08 6.37 -6.57
C PRO A 107 4.70 5.71 -6.47
N MET A 108 4.37 5.21 -5.28
CA MET A 108 3.05 4.65 -4.98
C MET A 108 1.94 5.70 -5.13
N ASP A 109 2.11 6.89 -4.56
CA ASP A 109 1.08 7.93 -4.57
C ASP A 109 1.05 8.70 -5.91
N TYR A 110 2.22 9.07 -6.43
CA TYR A 110 2.33 9.84 -7.67
C TYR A 110 1.90 9.03 -8.90
N ALA A 111 2.43 7.81 -9.08
CA ALA A 111 2.21 7.05 -10.31
C ALA A 111 1.08 6.02 -10.16
N ILE A 112 1.18 5.15 -9.15
CA ILE A 112 0.33 3.96 -9.07
C ILE A 112 -1.09 4.29 -8.61
N CYS A 113 -1.23 5.04 -7.53
CA CYS A 113 -2.52 5.49 -7.01
C CYS A 113 -3.30 6.29 -8.07
N ASN A 114 -2.62 7.20 -8.78
CA ASN A 114 -3.22 7.98 -9.86
C ASN A 114 -3.62 7.13 -11.07
N TYR A 115 -2.77 6.18 -11.49
CA TYR A 115 -3.13 5.20 -12.53
C TYR A 115 -4.40 4.44 -12.16
N LEU A 116 -4.45 3.86 -10.95
CA LEU A 116 -5.59 3.08 -10.50
C LEU A 116 -6.86 3.91 -10.44
N LYS A 117 -6.82 5.13 -9.86
CA LYS A 117 -7.96 6.04 -9.83
C LYS A 117 -8.49 6.32 -11.25
N ARG A 118 -7.59 6.59 -12.22
CA ARG A 118 -7.97 6.81 -13.63
C ARG A 118 -8.65 5.58 -14.22
N GLN A 119 -8.10 4.38 -14.06
CA GLN A 119 -8.72 3.16 -14.61
C GLN A 119 -10.06 2.85 -13.95
N LEU A 120 -10.16 3.05 -12.63
CA LEU A 120 -11.39 2.81 -11.88
C LEU A 120 -12.50 3.78 -12.26
N ASN A 121 -12.16 5.03 -12.62
CA ASN A 121 -13.14 6.01 -13.06
C ASN A 121 -13.61 5.84 -14.52
N LYS A 122 -12.97 4.98 -15.33
CA LYS A 122 -13.41 4.73 -16.72
C LYS A 122 -14.78 4.06 -16.84
N THR A 123 -15.18 3.28 -15.84
CA THR A 123 -16.48 2.61 -15.81
C THR A 123 -17.02 2.66 -14.40
N GLN A 124 -18.29 3.00 -14.26
CA GLN A 124 -18.96 3.05 -12.97
C GLN A 124 -19.14 1.63 -12.41
N THR A 125 -19.00 1.47 -11.09
CA THR A 125 -19.27 0.20 -10.41
C THR A 125 -20.40 0.41 -9.42
N LYS A 126 -21.38 -0.49 -9.39
CA LYS A 126 -22.61 -0.33 -8.59
C LYS A 126 -22.41 -0.80 -7.16
N THR A 127 -21.45 -1.68 -6.92
CA THR A 127 -21.20 -2.31 -5.62
C THR A 127 -19.74 -2.19 -5.19
N ILE A 128 -19.48 -2.32 -3.88
CA ILE A 128 -18.12 -2.38 -3.34
C ILE A 128 -17.38 -3.61 -3.89
N ASP A 129 -18.06 -4.73 -4.07
CA ASP A 129 -17.43 -5.95 -4.58
C ASP A 129 -17.01 -5.83 -6.04
N GLU A 130 -17.83 -5.17 -6.88
CA GLU A 130 -17.42 -4.81 -8.24
C GLU A 130 -16.20 -3.89 -8.23
N LEU A 131 -16.17 -2.89 -7.34
CA LEU A 131 -15.02 -1.99 -7.20
C LEU A 131 -13.76 -2.77 -6.79
N LYS A 132 -13.85 -3.70 -5.83
CA LYS A 132 -12.75 -4.55 -5.40
C LYS A 132 -12.25 -5.44 -6.54
N LYS A 133 -13.15 -6.09 -7.28
CA LYS A 133 -12.82 -6.94 -8.44
C LYS A 133 -12.10 -6.14 -9.53
N LYS A 134 -12.63 -4.95 -9.85
CA LYS A 134 -12.03 -4.04 -10.83
C LYS A 134 -10.65 -3.56 -10.39
N LEU A 135 -10.49 -3.22 -9.10
CA LEU A 135 -9.20 -2.84 -8.54
C LEU A 135 -8.19 -3.99 -8.64
N LEU A 136 -8.56 -5.21 -8.27
CA LEU A 136 -7.69 -6.38 -8.39
C LEU A 136 -7.29 -6.64 -9.85
N TYR A 137 -8.23 -6.49 -10.78
CA TYR A 137 -7.97 -6.64 -12.21
C TYR A 137 -6.95 -5.62 -12.71
N GLU A 138 -7.14 -4.33 -12.40
CA GLU A 138 -6.22 -3.27 -12.83
C GLU A 138 -4.88 -3.35 -12.11
N TRP A 139 -4.85 -3.75 -10.83
CA TRP A 139 -3.61 -4.01 -10.09
C TRP A 139 -2.77 -5.09 -10.78
N ARG A 140 -3.41 -6.19 -11.21
CA ARG A 140 -2.73 -7.29 -11.89
C ARG A 140 -2.04 -6.83 -13.17
N LYS A 141 -2.66 -5.90 -13.92
CA LYS A 141 -2.15 -5.34 -15.19
C LYS A 141 -0.97 -4.38 -15.05
N ILE A 142 -0.62 -3.96 -13.83
CA ILE A 142 0.56 -3.12 -13.63
C ILE A 142 1.80 -4.01 -13.73
N ASP A 143 2.46 -3.99 -14.89
CA ASP A 143 3.67 -4.76 -15.12
C ASP A 143 4.91 -4.09 -14.50
N GLN A 144 5.97 -4.87 -14.32
CA GLN A 144 7.22 -4.37 -13.70
C GLN A 144 7.81 -3.19 -14.50
N SER A 145 7.73 -3.24 -15.84
CA SER A 145 8.16 -2.15 -16.71
C SER A 145 7.38 -0.85 -16.54
N TYR A 146 6.19 -0.87 -15.92
CA TYR A 146 5.47 0.34 -15.54
C TYR A 146 5.95 0.87 -14.18
N ILE A 147 6.37 -0.02 -13.27
CA ILE A 147 6.87 0.31 -11.94
C ILE A 147 8.29 0.90 -12.02
N ASP A 148 9.12 0.40 -12.94
CA ASP A 148 10.52 0.79 -13.10
C ASP A 148 10.73 2.09 -13.92
N LYS A 149 9.64 2.73 -14.39
CA LYS A 149 9.69 4.02 -15.11
C LYS A 149 9.82 5.18 -14.14
#